data_AF-A0A377AWW9-F1
#
_entry.id   AF-A0A377AWW9-F1
#
_cell.length_a   1.000
_cell.length_b   1.000
_cell.length_c   1.000
_cell.angle_alpha   90.00
_cell.angle_beta   90.00
_cell.angle_gamma   90.00
#
_symmetry.space_group_name_H-M   'P 1'
#
loop_
_entity.id
_entity.type
_entity.pdbx_description
1 polymer ?
#
loop_
_entity_poly.entity_id
_entity_poly.type
_entity_poly.pdbx_seq_one_letter_code
_entity_poly.pdbx_strand_id
1 'polypeptide(L)' 'MTVKYYAILTNQGAARLANATMLGSKLNLTQMAVGDANGVLPTPDPAQTKLN' A
#
# COMPACT_ATOMS: atom_id res chain seq x y z
N MET A 1 12.85 -20.62 2.78
CA MET A 1 11.58 -19.90 3.04
C MET A 1 11.25 -19.09 1.79
N THR A 2 10.37 -19.61 0.91
CA THR A 2 9.87 -18.81 -0.22
C THR A 2 8.84 -17.82 0.32
N VAL A 3 9.10 -16.53 0.15
CA VAL A 3 8.19 -15.47 0.57
C VAL A 3 6.94 -15.55 -0.31
N LYS A 4 5.86 -16.11 0.25
CA LYS A 4 4.61 -16.36 -0.50
C LYS A 4 3.80 -15.09 -0.74
N TYR A 5 4.01 -14.06 0.09
CA TYR A 5 3.30 -12.79 0.04
C TYR A 5 4.26 -11.64 0.41
N TYR A 6 4.22 -10.55 -0.34
CA TYR A 6 4.95 -9.31 -0.07
C TYR A 6 4.04 -8.12 -0.37
N ALA A 7 4.34 -6.98 0.24
CA ALA A 7 3.63 -5.73 0.03
C ALA A 7 4.61 -4.64 -0.40
N ILE A 8 4.13 -3.73 -1.24
CA ILE A 8 4.85 -2.53 -1.66
C ILE A 8 4.03 -1.30 -1.31
N LEU A 9 4.69 -0.17 -1.08
CA LEU A 9 3.98 1.10 -1.00
C LEU A 9 3.57 1.53 -2.41
N THR A 10 2.35 2.06 -2.53
CA THR A 10 1.96 2.82 -3.71
C THR A 10 2.71 4.14 -3.75
N ASN A 11 2.79 4.77 -4.93
CA ASN A 11 3.39 6.09 -5.10
C ASN A 11 2.74 7.13 -4.16
N GLN A 12 1.42 7.02 -3.98
CA GLN A 12 0.65 7.87 -3.06
C GLN A 12 1.00 7.59 -1.59
N GLY A 13 1.14 6.31 -1.22
CA GLY A 13 1.58 5.91 0.12
C GLY A 13 2.98 6.40 0.45
N ALA A 14 3.92 6.29 -0.49
CA ALA A 14 5.28 6.77 -0.34
C ALA A 14 5.33 8.30 -0.16
N ALA A 15 4.56 9.06 -0.95
CA ALA A 15 4.45 10.50 -0.80
C ALA A 15 3.86 10.92 0.55
N ARG A 16 2.83 10.22 1.03
CA ARG A 16 2.24 10.46 2.36
C ARG A 16 3.22 10.15 3.49
N LEU A 17 3.98 9.07 3.37
CA LEU A 17 5.02 8.72 4.33
C LEU A 17 6.12 9.78 4.34
N ALA A 18 6.62 10.21 3.18
CA ALA A 18 7.64 11.25 3.08
C ALA A 18 7.17 12.57 3.72
N ASN A 19 5.93 12.97 3.48
CA ASN A 19 5.35 14.17 4.08
C ASN A 19 5.22 14.04 5.61
N ALA A 20 4.74 12.90 6.10
CA ALA A 20 4.65 12.62 7.53
C ALA A 20 6.03 12.64 8.22
N THR A 21 7.04 12.02 7.61
CA THR A 21 8.42 12.04 8.10
C THR A 21 9.02 13.44 8.09
N MET A 22 8.79 14.22 7.03
CA MET A 22 9.27 15.61 6.94
C MET A 22 8.62 16.51 8.00
N LEU A 23 7.32 16.32 8.27
CA LEU A 23 6.56 17.07 9.27
C LEU A 23 6.78 16.55 10.71
N GLY A 24 7.58 15.50 10.92
CA GLY A 24 7.73 14.83 12.22
C GLY A 24 6.41 14.28 12.79
N SER A 25 5.41 14.09 11.93
CA SER A 25 4.05 13.76 12.30
C SER A 25 3.77 12.29 12.01
N LYS A 26 2.97 11.65 12.87
CA LYS A 26 2.64 10.23 12.71
C LYS A 26 1.65 10.05 11.56
N LEU A 27 1.94 9.13 10.64
CA LEU A 27 0.98 8.75 9.60
C LEU A 27 -0.12 7.88 10.22
N ASN A 28 -1.30 8.47 10.42
CA ASN A 28 -2.45 7.74 10.92
C ASN A 28 -3.23 7.10 9.76
N LEU A 29 -3.30 5.77 9.76
CA LEU A 29 -4.12 4.98 8.83
C LEU A 29 -5.51 4.80 9.44
N THR A 30 -6.46 5.64 9.05
CA THR A 30 -7.83 5.65 9.62
C THR A 30 -8.77 4.65 8.96
N GLN A 31 -8.50 4.30 7.70
CA GLN A 31 -9.26 3.34 6.92
C GLN A 31 -8.31 2.47 6.12
N MET A 32 -8.58 1.18 6.12
CA MET A 32 -7.93 0.21 5.25
C MET A 32 -9.02 -0.49 4.45
N ALA A 33 -8.90 -0.45 3.13
CA ALA A 33 -9.75 -1.23 2.26
C ALA A 33 -8.98 -2.50 1.83
N VAL A 34 -9.71 -3.60 1.64
CA VAL A 34 -9.15 -4.90 1.25
C VAL A 34 -9.83 -5.34 -0.04
N GLY A 35 -9.05 -5.71 -1.05
CA GLY A 35 -9.54 -6.33 -2.29
C GLY A 35 -9.37 -7.85 -2.21
N ASP A 36 -10.34 -8.60 -2.70
CA ASP A 36 -10.26 -10.07 -2.75
C ASP A 36 -9.57 -10.58 -4.03
N ALA A 37 -9.28 -9.67 -4.96
CA ALA A 37 -8.69 -9.94 -6.27
C ALA A 37 -9.39 -11.06 -7.05
N ASN A 38 -10.67 -11.34 -6.74
CA ASN A 38 -11.50 -12.40 -7.32
C ASN A 38 -10.78 -13.77 -7.47
N GLY A 39 -9.89 -14.12 -6.53
CA GLY A 39 -9.16 -15.39 -6.54
C GLY A 39 -7.90 -15.43 -7.43
N VAL A 40 -7.50 -14.32 -8.05
CA VAL A 40 -6.26 -14.19 -8.83
C VAL A 40 -5.24 -13.43 -8.00
N LEU A 41 -4.02 -13.94 -7.86
CA LEU A 41 -2.94 -13.20 -7.19
C LEU A 41 -2.51 -12.02 -8.07
N PRO A 42 -2.84 -10.76 -7.70
CA PRO A 42 -2.40 -9.62 -8.47
C PRO A 42 -0.90 -9.41 -8.24
N THR A 43 -0.19 -9.01 -9.29
CA THR A 43 1.18 -8.50 -9.10
C THR A 43 1.07 -7.10 -8.51
N PRO A 44 1.66 -6.81 -7.34
CA PRO A 44 1.58 -5.50 -6.73
C PRO A 44 2.20 -4.43 -7.64
N ASP A 45 1.46 -3.38 -7.95
CA ASP A 45 1.93 -2.22 -8.75
C ASP A 45 1.92 -0.94 -7.89
N PRO A 46 3.05 -0.21 -7.76
CA PRO A 46 3.09 1.07 -7.04
C PRO A 46 2.09 2.12 -7.58
N ALA A 47 1.69 2.04 -8.85
CA ALA A 47 0.74 2.95 -9.48
C ALA A 47 -0.73 2.59 -9.18
N GLN A 48 -1.01 1.49 -8.47
CA GLN A 48 -2.36 1.06 -8.17
C GLN A 48 -3.10 2.06 -7.26
N THR A 49 -4.27 2.51 -7.72
CA THR A 49 -5.11 3.48 -6.99
C THR A 49 -6.45 2.92 -6.51
N LYS A 50 -6.80 1.69 -6.92
CA LYS A 50 -8.05 1.00 -6.58
C LYS A 50 -7.80 -0.45 -6.23
N LEU A 51 -8.67 -1.01 -5.40
CA LEU A 51 -8.67 -2.43 -5.05
C LEU A 51 -9.59 -3.17 -6.00
N ASN A 52 -9.17 -4.36 -6.41
CA ASN A 52 -9.90 -5.24 -7.31
C ASN A 52 -10.53 -6.39 -6.55
#